data_AF-A0A0L0F7J6-F1
#
_entry.id   AF-A0A0L0F7J6-F1
#
_cell.length_a   1.000
_cell.length_b   1.000
_cell.length_c   1.000
_cell.angle_alpha   90.00
_cell.angle_beta   90.00
_cell.angle_gamma   90.00
#
_symmetry.space_group_name_H-M   'P 1'
#
loop_
_entity.id
_entity.type
_entity.pdbx_description
1 polymer ?
#
loop_
_entity_poly.entity_id
_entity_poly.type
_entity_poly.pdbx_seq_one_letter_code
_entity_poly.pdbx_strand_id
1 'polypeptide(L)' 'MASAQDFIEDNEDRDGIRFSWNVWPSSRLEAQRLIVPIGCLYTPLKAKEDLPPVHYHPIVCNKPHCGATLNPF' A
#
# COMPACT_ATOMS: atom_id res chain seq x y z
N MET A 1 -16.60 -16.37 -1.14
CA MET A 1 -16.19 -15.33 -0.18
C MET A 1 -14.69 -15.34 -0.17
N ALA A 2 -14.03 -14.21 -0.47
CA ALA A 2 -12.57 -14.16 -0.41
C ALA A 2 -12.12 -14.29 1.06
N SER A 3 -11.13 -15.14 1.29
CA SER A 3 -10.54 -15.34 2.61
C SER A 3 -9.58 -14.19 2.96
N ALA A 4 -9.21 -14.07 4.24
CA ALA A 4 -8.16 -13.12 4.64
C ALA A 4 -6.80 -13.47 4.01
N GLN A 5 -6.57 -14.75 3.71
CA GLN A 5 -5.37 -15.20 3.02
C GLN A 5 -5.35 -14.72 1.57
N ASP A 6 -6.48 -14.91 0.86
CA ASP A 6 -6.64 -14.47 -0.53
C ASP A 6 -6.40 -12.95 -0.64
N PHE A 7 -6.94 -12.17 0.31
CA PHE A 7 -6.69 -10.73 0.37
C PHE A 7 -5.20 -10.39 0.51
N ILE A 8 -4.46 -11.10 1.35
CA ILE A 8 -3.03 -10.85 1.56
C ILE A 8 -2.25 -11.15 0.28
N GLU A 9 -2.52 -12.31 -0.33
CA GLU A 9 -1.85 -12.76 -1.55
C GLU A 9 -2.14 -11.82 -2.72
N ASP A 10 -3.39 -11.41 -2.91
CA ASP A 10 -3.79 -10.48 -3.96
C ASP A 10 -3.11 -9.10 -3.84
N ASN A 11 -2.95 -8.57 -2.62
CA ASN A 11 -2.26 -7.29 -2.39
C ASN A 11 -0.75 -7.44 -2.59
N GLU A 12 -0.16 -8.54 -2.12
CA GLU A 12 1.26 -8.81 -2.33
C GLU A 12 1.55 -8.95 -3.82
N ASP A 13 0.68 -9.63 -4.58
CA ASP A 13 0.79 -9.78 -6.02
C ASP A 13 0.58 -8.49 -6.77
N ARG A 14 -0.50 -7.75 -6.51
CA ARG A 14 -0.80 -6.50 -7.22
C ARG A 14 0.21 -5.39 -6.92
N ASP A 15 0.48 -5.12 -5.64
CA ASP A 15 1.17 -3.90 -5.19
C ASP A 15 2.58 -4.17 -4.66
N GLY A 16 2.98 -5.43 -4.49
CA GLY A 16 4.29 -5.80 -3.94
C GLY A 16 4.44 -5.47 -2.46
N ILE A 17 3.32 -5.43 -1.71
CA ILE A 17 3.28 -5.00 -0.31
C ILE A 17 2.67 -6.09 0.57
N ARG A 18 3.29 -6.34 1.72
CA ARG A 18 2.72 -7.18 2.79
C ARG A 18 2.83 -6.48 4.14
N PHE A 19 1.71 -6.21 4.80
CA PHE A 19 1.68 -5.58 6.12
C PHE A 19 1.74 -6.59 7.27
N SER A 20 2.29 -6.15 8.40
CA SER A 20 2.10 -6.83 9.69
C SER A 20 0.64 -6.81 10.17
N TRP A 21 -0.10 -5.75 9.81
CA TRP A 21 -1.51 -5.56 10.11
C TRP A 21 -2.26 -4.96 8.90
N ASN A 22 -3.24 -5.67 8.36
CA ASN A 22 -4.10 -5.20 7.26
C ASN A 22 -5.35 -4.41 7.74
N VAL A 23 -5.56 -4.36 9.05
CA VAL A 23 -6.55 -3.50 9.70
C VAL A 23 -5.82 -2.73 10.80
N TRP A 24 -5.89 -1.41 10.73
CA TRP A 24 -5.15 -0.55 11.64
C TRP A 24 -6.00 -0.15 12.85
N PRO A 25 -5.37 0.11 14.00
CA PRO A 25 -6.05 0.65 15.17
C PRO A 25 -6.69 2.00 14.83
N SER A 26 -7.91 2.21 15.30
CA SER A 26 -8.67 3.43 15.03
C SER A 26 -8.40 4.53 16.06
N SER A 27 -7.67 4.20 17.14
CA SER A 27 -7.34 5.12 18.22
C SER A 27 -5.87 5.06 18.62
N ARG A 28 -5.38 6.17 19.19
CA ARG A 28 -4.03 6.26 19.72
C ARG A 28 -3.75 5.24 20.83
N LEU A 29 -4.74 4.95 21.66
CA LEU A 29 -4.59 3.99 22.78
C LEU A 29 -4.42 2.56 22.26
N GLU A 30 -5.19 2.17 21.24
CA GLU A 30 -5.02 0.87 20.58
C GLU A 30 -3.67 0.77 19.89
N ALA A 31 -3.24 1.82 19.20
CA ALA A 31 -1.94 1.87 18.53
C ALA A 31 -0.77 1.69 19.51
N GLN A 32 -0.84 2.28 20.70
CA GLN A 32 0.20 2.14 21.74
C GLN A 32 0.28 0.73 22.34
N ARG A 33 -0.76 -0.09 22.18
CA ARG A 33 -0.81 -1.46 22.69
C ARG A 33 -0.32 -2.50 21.68
N LEU A 34 -0.01 -2.09 20.46
CA LEU A 34 0.54 -2.99 19.45
C LEU A 34 1.93 -3.47 19.86
N ILE A 35 2.06 -4.80 20.04
CA ILE A 35 3.34 -5.44 20.32
C ILE A 35 4.19 -5.50 19.06
N VAL A 36 3.56 -5.86 17.93
CA VAL A 36 4.19 -5.82 16.60
C VAL A 36 3.85 -4.48 15.96
N PRO A 37 4.83 -3.67 15.54
CA PRO A 37 4.56 -2.38 14.93
C PRO A 37 3.83 -2.53 13.59
N ILE A 38 3.09 -1.49 13.21
CA ILE A 38 2.56 -1.37 11.84
C ILE A 38 3.74 -1.10 10.92
N GLY A 39 3.99 -2.03 10.01
CA GLY A 39 5.04 -1.94 9.00
C GLY A 39 4.68 -2.82 7.82
N CYS A 40 5.43 -2.67 6.73
CA CYS A 40 5.28 -3.52 5.56
C CYS A 40 6.61 -3.97 4.99
N LEU A 41 6.58 -5.13 4.34
CA LEU A 41 7.59 -5.53 3.38
C LEU A 41 7.16 -4.99 2.03
N TYR A 42 8.04 -4.23 1.37
CA TYR A 42 7.77 -3.58 0.10
C TYR A 42 8.80 -4.01 -0.95
N THR A 43 8.31 -4.43 -2.12
CA THR A 43 9.12 -4.77 -3.28
C THR A 43 8.85 -3.76 -4.40
N PRO A 44 9.63 -2.66 -4.48
CA PRO A 44 9.32 -1.53 -5.37
C PRO A 44 9.28 -1.91 -6.86
N LEU A 45 10.13 -2.85 -7.25
CA LEU A 45 10.27 -3.34 -8.63
C LEU A 45 9.75 -4.77 -8.74
N LYS A 46 8.62 -5.09 -8.09
CA LYS A 46 7.97 -6.40 -8.28
C LYS A 46 7.64 -6.57 -9.77
N ALA A 47 8.04 -7.69 -10.35
CA ALA A 47 7.85 -7.95 -11.76
C ALA A 47 6.36 -7.93 -12.12
N LYS A 48 6.02 -7.16 -13.16
CA LYS A 48 4.67 -6.97 -13.69
C LYS A 48 4.75 -6.98 -15.20
N GLU A 49 4.46 -8.13 -15.80
CA GLU A 49 4.48 -8.30 -17.25
C GLU A 49 3.20 -7.75 -17.91
N ASP A 50 2.16 -7.60 -17.10
CA ASP A 50 0.78 -7.29 -17.44
C ASP A 50 0.46 -5.78 -17.38
N LEU A 51 1.42 -4.93 -17.00
CA LEU A 51 1.24 -3.48 -16.93
C LEU A 51 2.08 -2.75 -18.00
N PRO A 52 1.47 -1.93 -18.87
CA PRO A 52 2.22 -1.14 -19.84
C PRO A 52 2.95 0.03 -19.16
N PRO A 53 4.13 0.45 -19.68
CA PRO A 53 4.79 1.65 -19.21
C PRO A 53 3.95 2.90 -19.54
N VAL A 54 3.96 3.85 -18.63
CA VAL A 54 3.26 5.14 -18.79
C VAL A 54 4.24 6.18 -19.34
N HIS A 55 3.95 6.72 -20.52
CA HIS A 55 4.84 7.64 -21.25
C HIS A 55 4.53 9.12 -21.05
N TYR A 56 4.17 9.53 -19.83
CA TYR A 56 3.97 10.92 -19.47
C TYR A 56 4.46 11.20 -18.04
N HIS A 57 4.67 12.48 -17.71
CA HIS A 57 5.11 12.87 -16.37
C HIS A 57 3.97 12.69 -15.35
N PRO A 58 4.24 12.18 -14.15
CA PRO A 58 3.20 11.96 -13.14
C PRO A 58 2.45 13.25 -12.86
N ILE A 59 1.13 13.14 -12.71
CA ILE A 59 0.28 14.26 -12.29
C ILE A 59 0.43 14.40 -10.78
N VAL A 60 0.88 15.57 -10.32
CA VAL A 60 1.22 15.83 -8.91
C VAL A 60 0.22 16.78 -8.27
N CYS A 61 -0.13 16.54 -7.00
CA CYS A 61 -0.93 17.48 -6.21
C CYS A 61 -0.25 18.85 -6.09
N ASN A 62 -0.99 19.92 -6.38
CA ASN A 62 -0.47 21.30 -6.39
C ASN A 62 -0.36 21.95 -5.00
N LYS A 63 -0.76 21.27 -3.93
CA LYS A 63 -0.65 21.81 -2.57
C LYS A 63 0.83 21.89 -2.15
N PRO A 64 1.31 23.03 -1.61
CA PRO A 64 2.74 23.31 -1.36
C PRO A 64 3.52 22.25 -0.56
N HIS A 65 2.85 21.47 0.30
CA HIS A 65 3.49 20.45 1.15
C HIS A 65 2.99 19.02 0.89
N CYS A 66 2.26 18.79 -0.21
CA CYS A 66 1.71 17.47 -0.51
C CYS A 66 2.62 16.67 -1.44
N GLY A 67 2.79 17.12 -2.69
CA GLY A 67 3.65 16.43 -3.67
C GLY A 67 3.21 15.00 -4.04
N ALA A 68 2.03 14.55 -3.62
CA ALA A 68 1.54 13.20 -3.93
C ALA A 68 1.22 13.05 -5.42
N THR A 69 1.46 11.85 -5.96
CA THR A 69 1.09 11.49 -7.34
C THR A 69 -0.38 11.07 -7.40
N LEU A 70 -1.07 11.45 -8.48
CA LEU A 70 -2.43 11.03 -8.76
C LEU A 70 -2.54 9.50 -8.74
N ASN A 71 -3.50 9.00 -7.99
CA ASN A 71 -3.77 7.56 -7.81
C ASN A 71 -5.29 7.33 -7.70
N PRO A 72 -5.78 6.08 -7.67
CA PRO A 72 -7.22 5.77 -7.66
C PRO A 72 -8.04 6.20 -6.42
N PHE A 73 -7.40 6.74 -5.38
CA PHE A 73 -8.03 7.22 -4.14
C PHE A 73 -7.94 8.75 -4.02
#